data_AF-J6LG47-F1
#
_entry.id   AF-J6LG47-F1
#
_cell.length_a   1.000
_cell.length_b   1.000
_cell.length_c   1.000
_cell.angle_alpha   90.00
_cell.angle_beta   90.00
_cell.angle_gamma   90.00
#
_symmetry.space_group_name_H-M   'P 1'
#
loop_
_entity.id
_entity.type
_entity.pdbx_description
1 polymer ?
#
loop_
_entity_poly.entity_id
_entity_poly.type
_entity_poly.pdbx_seq_one_letter_code
_entity_poly.pdbx_strand_id
1 'polypeptide(L)'
;MRTADLTKSDPSFVGLMVRCGESDVEVLPVVIPPLPPRVSPEVSFGEGAKSLTLRGTVVPPGSAILLPPRATEEARSVWRNSKSVAVEITAESETIRGSVPLDDFPKALDALVTACSAR
;
A
#
# COMPACT_ATOMS: atom_id res chain seq x y z
N MET A 1 -1.91 -9.30 -4.19
CA MET A 1 -2.86 -8.51 -3.36
C MET A 1 -2.84 -9.07 -1.95
N ARG A 2 -2.81 -8.21 -0.93
CA ARG A 2 -3.03 -8.55 0.49
C ARG A 2 -4.23 -7.76 0.98
N THR A 3 -5.21 -8.45 1.52
CA THR A 3 -6.47 -7.86 1.99
C THR A 3 -6.28 -7.24 3.36
N ALA A 4 -7.03 -6.17 3.64
CA ALA A 4 -7.08 -5.56 4.95
C ALA A 4 -7.69 -6.51 6.00
N ASP A 5 -7.30 -6.33 7.26
CA ASP A 5 -7.99 -6.91 8.42
C ASP A 5 -9.31 -6.16 8.61
N LEU A 6 -10.42 -6.80 8.25
CA LEU A 6 -11.76 -6.23 8.30
C LEU A 6 -12.22 -5.88 9.71
N THR A 7 -11.55 -6.39 10.75
CA THR A 7 -11.87 -6.08 12.15
C THR A 7 -11.12 -4.85 12.68
N LYS A 8 -10.09 -4.41 11.96
CA LYS A 8 -9.19 -3.30 12.34
C LYS A 8 -9.08 -2.21 11.29
N SER A 9 -9.91 -2.27 10.26
CA SER A 9 -9.87 -1.35 9.14
C SER A 9 -11.22 -0.73 8.88
N ASP A 10 -11.19 0.51 8.40
CA ASP A 10 -12.39 1.16 7.92
C ASP A 10 -12.96 0.36 6.74
N PRO A 11 -14.29 0.30 6.57
CA PRO A 11 -14.92 -0.38 5.44
C PRO A 11 -14.41 0.10 4.08
N SER A 12 -13.91 1.33 4.03
CA SER A 12 -13.40 1.93 2.80
C SER A 12 -12.00 1.44 2.39
N PHE A 13 -11.29 0.73 3.26
CA PHE A 13 -9.95 0.21 2.99
C PHE A 13 -9.99 -1.27 2.58
N VAL A 14 -9.52 -1.57 1.37
CA VAL A 14 -9.53 -2.93 0.82
C VAL A 14 -8.24 -3.68 1.14
N GLY A 15 -7.09 -3.01 1.08
CA GLY A 15 -5.79 -3.60 1.39
C GLY A 15 -4.65 -3.03 0.58
N LEU A 16 -3.59 -3.83 0.43
CA LEU A 16 -2.36 -3.46 -0.29
C LEU A 16 -2.13 -4.38 -1.49
N MET A 17 -1.93 -3.77 -2.65
CA MET A 17 -1.48 -4.43 -3.86
C MET A 17 0.02 -4.17 -4.03
N VAL A 18 0.75 -5.22 -4.41
CA VAL A 18 2.10 -5.09 -4.95
C VAL A 18 2.10 -5.77 -6.31
N ARG A 19 2.63 -5.09 -7.33
CA ARG A 19 2.64 -5.57 -8.73
C ARG A 19 3.93 -5.17 -9.42
N CYS A 20 4.23 -5.73 -10.60
CA CYS A 20 5.31 -5.23 -11.45
C CYS A 20 4.94 -3.86 -12.03
N GLY A 21 5.80 -2.88 -11.82
CA GLY A 21 5.85 -1.63 -12.58
C GLY A 21 6.78 -1.73 -13.78
N GLU A 22 7.22 -0.58 -14.29
CA GLU A 22 8.12 -0.52 -15.45
C GLU A 22 9.56 -0.97 -15.11
N SER A 23 10.08 -0.57 -13.95
CA SER A 23 11.48 -0.81 -13.56
C SER A 23 11.65 -1.65 -12.29
N ASP A 24 10.63 -1.70 -11.44
CA ASP A 24 10.61 -2.50 -10.21
C ASP A 24 9.16 -2.81 -9.83
N VAL A 25 8.93 -3.43 -8.68
CA VAL A 25 7.60 -3.57 -8.09
C VAL A 25 7.07 -2.24 -7.57
N GLU A 26 5.77 -2.05 -7.73
CA GLU A 26 5.00 -0.90 -7.25
C GLU A 26 4.12 -1.32 -6.08
N VAL A 27 3.97 -0.43 -5.09
CA VAL A 27 3.05 -0.60 -3.97
C VAL A 27 1.83 0.30 -4.15
N LEU A 28 0.64 -0.27 -4.02
CA LEU A 28 -0.62 0.44 -4.17
C LEU A 28 -1.61 0.09 -3.05
N PRO A 29 -1.89 1.02 -2.13
CA PRO A 29 -3.09 0.95 -1.29
C PRO A 29 -4.35 0.95 -2.16
N VAL A 30 -5.32 0.13 -1.79
CA VAL A 30 -6.58 -0.05 -2.51
C VAL A 30 -7.75 0.33 -1.61
N VAL A 31 -8.65 1.16 -2.13
CA VAL A 31 -9.80 1.72 -1.42
C VAL A 31 -11.09 1.62 -2.24
N ILE A 32 -12.22 1.60 -1.54
CA ILE A 32 -13.57 1.67 -2.08
C ILE A 32 -14.38 2.62 -1.18
N PRO A 33 -15.14 3.60 -1.69
CA PRO A 33 -15.32 3.92 -3.10
C PRO A 33 -14.02 4.46 -3.75
N PRO A 34 -13.95 4.49 -5.10
CA PRO A 34 -12.82 5.08 -5.81
C PRO A 34 -12.61 6.54 -5.43
N LEU A 35 -11.36 6.96 -5.24
CA LEU A 35 -11.01 8.35 -5.01
C LEU A 35 -11.10 9.17 -6.30
N PRO A 36 -11.32 10.50 -6.21
CA PRO A 36 -11.29 11.36 -7.38
C PRO A 36 -9.91 11.33 -8.07
N PRO A 37 -9.83 11.26 -9.41
CA PRO A 37 -8.55 11.06 -10.11
C PRO A 37 -7.55 12.22 -10.00
N ARG A 38 -7.98 13.39 -9.50
CA ARG A 38 -7.13 14.58 -9.37
C ARG A 38 -6.57 14.78 -7.95
N VAL A 39 -6.98 13.97 -6.99
CA VAL A 39 -6.42 14.06 -5.64
C VAL A 39 -5.05 13.38 -5.60
N SER A 40 -4.18 13.89 -4.73
CA SER A 40 -2.88 13.28 -4.43
C SER A 40 -2.87 12.90 -2.95
N PRO A 41 -3.37 11.71 -2.59
CA PRO A 41 -3.52 11.29 -1.21
C PRO A 41 -2.17 11.19 -0.51
N GLU A 42 -2.15 11.54 0.77
CA GLU A 42 -1.03 11.20 1.65
C GLU A 42 -1.30 9.84 2.27
N VAL A 43 -0.30 8.96 2.24
CA VAL A 43 -0.38 7.60 2.76
C VAL A 43 0.71 7.43 3.80
N SER A 44 0.30 7.14 5.02
CA SER A 44 1.19 6.87 6.15
C SER A 44 1.21 5.38 6.46
N PHE A 45 2.40 4.83 6.68
CA PHE A 45 2.61 3.45 7.10
C PHE A 45 3.22 3.38 8.49
N GLY A 46 2.65 2.55 9.37
CA GLY A 46 3.09 2.39 10.76
C GLY A 46 2.34 3.31 11.73
N GLU A 47 2.81 3.37 12.98
CA GLU A 47 2.17 4.12 14.07
C GLU A 47 3.14 5.09 14.75
N GLY A 48 2.66 6.28 15.08
CA GLY A 48 3.40 7.28 15.86
C GLY A 48 4.71 7.74 15.21
N ALA A 49 5.77 7.91 16.01
CA ALA A 49 7.05 8.47 15.56
C ALA A 49 7.81 7.61 14.53
N LYS A 50 7.33 6.40 14.23
CA LYS A 50 7.91 5.50 13.22
C LYS A 50 7.10 5.45 11.93
N SER A 51 6.12 6.34 11.77
CA SER A 51 5.32 6.37 10.55
C SER A 51 6.11 6.92 9.36
N LEU A 52 6.07 6.24 8.23
CA LEU A 52 6.50 6.80 6.94
C LEU A 52 5.30 7.38 6.21
N THR A 53 5.32 8.68 5.92
CA THR A 53 4.30 9.34 5.10
C THR A 53 4.81 9.59 3.69
N LEU A 54 4.04 9.16 2.69
CA LEU A 54 4.33 9.31 1.27
C LEU A 54 3.13 9.93 0.56
N ARG A 55 3.40 10.78 -0.42
CA ARG A 55 2.37 11.31 -1.31
C ARG A 55 2.19 10.40 -2.52
N GLY A 56 0.98 9.94 -2.76
CA GLY A 56 0.63 9.04 -3.86
C GLY A 56 -0.14 9.70 -5.00
N THR A 57 -0.35 8.93 -6.07
CA THR A 57 -1.13 9.32 -7.25
C THR A 57 -2.26 8.33 -7.46
N VAL A 58 -3.50 8.81 -7.57
CA VAL A 58 -4.65 7.95 -7.87
C VAL A 58 -4.55 7.43 -9.31
N VAL A 59 -4.56 6.11 -9.49
CA VAL A 59 -4.52 5.49 -10.82
C VAL A 59 -5.92 5.04 -11.26
N PRO A 60 -6.26 5.09 -12.56
CA PRO A 60 -7.55 4.62 -13.06
C PRO A 60 -7.84 3.17 -12.64
N PRO A 61 -9.06 2.83 -12.17
CA PRO A 61 -10.28 3.65 -12.19
C PRO A 61 -10.53 4.51 -10.93
N GLY A 62 -9.55 4.69 -10.04
CA GLY A 62 -9.65 5.53 -8.84
C GLY A 62 -9.50 4.77 -7.51
N SER A 63 -9.59 3.44 -7.54
CA SER A 63 -9.50 2.60 -6.34
C SER A 63 -8.09 2.29 -5.88
N ALA A 64 -7.06 2.62 -6.67
CA ALA A 64 -5.68 2.32 -6.33
C ALA A 64 -4.85 3.61 -6.31
N ILE A 65 -3.94 3.68 -5.34
CA ILE A 65 -3.05 4.83 -5.14
C ILE A 65 -1.63 4.34 -5.43
N LEU A 66 -1.02 4.77 -6.53
CA LEU A 66 0.38 4.46 -6.82
C LEU A 66 1.27 5.27 -5.89
N LEU A 67 2.15 4.57 -5.17
CA LEU A 67 3.13 5.18 -4.27
C LEU A 67 4.51 5.32 -4.94
N PRO A 68 5.32 6.29 -4.49
CA PRO A 68 6.69 6.43 -4.98
C PRO A 68 7.56 5.23 -4.59
N PRO A 69 8.72 5.04 -5.26
CA PRO A 69 9.63 3.90 -5.02
C PRO A 69 10.05 3.71 -3.56
N ARG A 70 10.01 4.78 -2.76
CA ARG A 70 10.27 4.70 -1.32
C ARG A 70 9.35 3.71 -0.58
N ALA A 71 8.12 3.50 -1.06
CA ALA A 71 7.23 2.47 -0.51
C ALA A 71 7.75 1.05 -0.77
N THR A 72 8.37 0.82 -1.92
CA THR A 72 9.00 -0.46 -2.26
C THR A 72 10.21 -0.75 -1.38
N GLU A 73 10.98 0.28 -1.02
CA GLU A 73 12.09 0.14 -0.06
C GLU A 73 11.61 -0.29 1.33
N GLU A 74 10.51 0.29 1.83
CA GLU A 74 9.87 -0.15 3.09
C GLU A 74 9.36 -1.58 3.01
N ALA A 75 8.68 -1.94 1.91
CA ALA A 75 8.19 -3.28 1.68
C ALA A 75 9.33 -4.32 1.70
N ARG A 76 10.49 -3.97 1.15
CA ARG A 76 11.68 -4.82 1.10
C ARG A 76 12.47 -4.85 2.42
N SER A 77 12.22 -3.94 3.35
CA SER A 77 12.97 -3.82 4.60
C SER A 77 12.07 -4.01 5.84
N VAL A 78 11.40 -2.96 6.29
CA VAL A 78 10.61 -2.94 7.54
C VAL A 78 9.45 -3.94 7.50
N TRP A 79 8.75 -4.05 6.37
CA TRP A 79 7.57 -4.91 6.28
C TRP A 79 7.93 -6.39 6.30
N ARG A 80 9.15 -6.76 5.88
CA ARG A 80 9.57 -8.16 5.88
C ARG A 80 9.59 -8.81 7.26
N ASN A 81 9.82 -8.01 8.29
CA ASN A 81 9.90 -8.46 9.69
C ASN A 81 8.66 -8.09 10.51
N SER A 82 7.66 -7.48 9.88
CA SER A 82 6.44 -7.01 10.54
C SER A 82 5.32 -8.03 10.37
N LYS A 83 4.51 -8.23 11.42
CA LYS A 83 3.32 -9.09 11.36
C LYS A 83 2.16 -8.42 10.62
N SER A 84 2.09 -7.09 10.70
CA SER A 84 1.11 -6.27 10.01
C SER A 84 1.70 -4.89 9.76
N VAL A 85 1.06 -4.15 8.85
CA VAL A 85 1.33 -2.74 8.61
C VAL A 85 0.05 -1.95 8.82
N ALA A 86 0.11 -0.92 9.67
CA ALA A 86 -0.94 0.08 9.78
C ALA A 86 -0.85 1.04 8.60
N VAL A 87 -1.99 1.42 8.02
CA VAL A 87 -2.09 2.30 6.88
C VAL A 87 -3.09 3.41 7.22
N GLU A 88 -2.71 4.65 7.01
CA GLU A 88 -3.61 5.81 7.06
C GLU A 88 -3.52 6.53 5.71
N ILE A 89 -4.67 6.78 5.09
CA ILE A 89 -4.78 7.45 3.80
C ILE A 89 -5.59 8.72 4.03
N THR A 90 -4.99 9.87 3.78
CA THR A 90 -5.66 11.17 3.83
C THR A 90 -5.84 11.69 2.42
N ALA A 91 -7.10 11.82 2.00
CA ALA A 91 -7.49 12.38 0.71
C ALA A 91 -8.42 13.57 0.97
N GLU A 92 -7.96 14.77 0.65
CA GLU A 92 -8.67 16.03 0.93
C GLU A 92 -9.03 16.18 2.42
N SER A 93 -10.28 15.93 2.81
CA SER A 93 -10.77 15.98 4.20
C SER A 93 -11.15 14.61 4.77
N GLU A 94 -11.05 13.54 3.98
CA GLU A 94 -11.36 12.18 4.41
C GLU A 94 -10.06 11.46 4.84
N THR A 95 -10.12 10.76 5.97
CA THR A 95 -9.05 9.90 6.44
C THR A 95 -9.57 8.47 6.54
N ILE A 96 -8.92 7.56 5.84
CA ILE A 96 -9.23 6.14 5.79
C ILE A 96 -8.10 5.40 6.50
N ARG A 97 -8.43 4.57 7.49
CA ARG A 97 -7.47 3.79 8.26
C ARG A 97 -7.64 2.30 8.02
N GLY A 98 -6.54 1.58 8.14
CA GLY A 98 -6.60 0.13 8.16
C GLY A 98 -5.32 -0.55 8.56
N SER A 99 -5.40 -1.86 8.63
CA SER A 99 -4.26 -2.72 8.91
C SER A 99 -4.22 -3.85 7.90
N VAL A 100 -3.03 -4.14 7.38
CA VAL A 100 -2.82 -5.27 6.48
C VAL A 100 -1.94 -6.30 7.17
N PRO A 101 -2.41 -7.54 7.39
CA PRO A 101 -1.57 -8.63 7.85
C PRO A 101 -0.53 -9.00 6.79
N LEU A 102 0.69 -9.26 7.23
CA LEU A 102 1.86 -9.49 6.38
C LEU A 102 2.36 -10.94 6.45
N ASP A 103 1.51 -11.88 6.88
CA ASP A 103 1.85 -13.31 6.93
C ASP A 103 2.32 -13.81 5.56
N ASP A 104 3.50 -14.44 5.50
CA ASP A 104 4.16 -14.86 4.26
C ASP A 104 4.43 -13.75 3.22
N PHE A 105 4.34 -12.47 3.61
CA PHE A 105 4.62 -11.35 2.71
C PHE A 105 6.03 -11.40 2.09
N PRO A 106 7.12 -11.69 2.85
CA PRO A 106 8.47 -11.75 2.27
C PRO A 106 8.57 -12.75 1.12
N LYS A 107 8.02 -13.95 1.30
CA LYS A 107 8.06 -15.02 0.29
C LYS A 107 7.29 -14.64 -0.96
N ALA A 108 6.11 -14.03 -0.80
CA ALA A 108 5.30 -13.56 -1.93
C ALA A 108 5.98 -12.40 -2.68
N LEU A 109 6.64 -11.48 -1.94
CA LEU A 109 7.38 -10.38 -2.53
C LEU A 109 8.59 -10.86 -3.32
N ASP A 110 9.36 -11.82 -2.80
CA ASP A 110 10.51 -12.39 -3.50
C ASP A 110 10.09 -13.08 -4.80
N ALA A 111 9.04 -13.88 -4.76
CA ALA A 111 8.48 -14.52 -5.95
C ALA A 111 8.03 -13.48 -7.00
N LEU A 112 7.40 -12.38 -6.56
CA LEU A 112 6.98 -11.31 -7.45
C LEU A 112 8.19 -10.59 -8.08
N VAL A 113 9.20 -10.23 -7.28
CA VAL A 113 10.41 -9.56 -7.77
C VAL A 113 11.13 -10.41 -8.81
N THR A 114 11.28 -11.72 -8.56
CA THR A 114 11.85 -12.65 -9.55
C THR A 114 11.03 -12.65 -10.83
N ALA A 115 9.70 -12.73 -10.75
CA ALA A 115 8.84 -12.71 -11.91
C ALA A 115 8.92 -11.40 -12.72
N CYS A 116 9.03 -10.24 -12.05
CA CYS A 116 9.16 -8.94 -12.72
C CYS A 116 10.49 -8.80 -13.47
N SER A 117 11.59 -9.37 -12.94
CA SER A 117 12.91 -9.32 -13.59
C SER A 117 13.02 -10.17 -14.86
N ALA A 118 12.11 -11.13 -15.05
CA ALA A 118 12.07 -12.01 -16.22
C ALA A 118 11.24 -11.44 -17.39
N ARG A 119 10.75 -10.21 -17.26
CA ARG A 119 9.84 -9.57 -18.22
C ARG A 119 10.56 -8.81 -19.32
#